data_AF-A0A1I1NB72-F1
#
_entry.id   AF-A0A1I1NB72-F1
#
_cell.length_a   1.000
_cell.length_b   1.000
_cell.length_c   1.000
_cell.angle_alpha   90.00
_cell.angle_beta   90.00
_cell.angle_gamma   90.00
#
_symmetry.space_group_name_H-M   'P 1'
#
loop_
_entity.id
_entity.type
_entity.pdbx_description
1 polymer ?
#
loop_
_entity_poly.entity_id
_entity_poly.type
_entity_poly.pdbx_seq_one_letter_code
_entity_poly.pdbx_strand_id
1 'polypeptide(L)'
;MLIYSTSPTPFPNPVSVDLLRAWERSEKKPEGWTRQDAARALDRYERFLRLAAMYPGVPHAPTRDIDEMWHLHMLSPRAYHGDCLRLFGEILDHDGGFGKGEDEAAQLQAAFEQTARKWQAMYGEPYATQAVHGSTNCWHDCVGRCWHACSSKKVQPSLAA
;
A
#
# COMPACT_ATOMS: atom_id res chain seq x y z
N MET A 1 -31.04 11.87 -13.42
CA MET A 1 -29.92 12.27 -14.30
C MET A 1 -28.80 12.74 -13.38
N LEU A 2 -27.88 11.83 -13.00
CA LEU A 2 -26.77 12.19 -12.11
C LEU A 2 -25.62 12.68 -13.00
N ILE A 3 -25.30 13.96 -12.87
CA ILE A 3 -24.16 14.60 -13.52
C ILE A 3 -22.88 14.06 -12.87
N TYR A 4 -22.16 13.17 -13.56
CA TYR A 4 -20.78 12.87 -13.19
C TYR A 4 -19.94 14.09 -13.55
N SER A 5 -19.68 14.95 -12.57
CA SER A 5 -18.70 16.02 -12.66
C SER A 5 -17.32 15.39 -12.72
N THR A 6 -16.78 15.20 -13.92
CA THR A 6 -15.38 14.84 -14.13
C THR A 6 -14.51 16.07 -13.85
N SER A 7 -14.41 16.46 -12.58
CA SER A 7 -13.38 17.41 -12.15
C SER A 7 -12.02 16.76 -12.43
N PRO A 8 -11.09 17.44 -13.12
CA PRO A 8 -9.77 16.88 -13.40
C PRO A 8 -9.11 16.50 -12.07
N THR A 9 -8.57 15.27 -11.99
CA THR A 9 -7.89 14.83 -10.79
C THR A 9 -6.70 15.75 -10.54
N PRO A 10 -6.54 16.35 -9.35
CA PRO A 10 -5.49 17.34 -9.10
C PRO A 10 -4.06 16.78 -9.20
N PHE A 11 -3.92 15.46 -9.40
CA PHE A 11 -2.64 14.76 -9.40
C PHE A 11 -2.57 13.80 -10.60
N PRO A 12 -2.13 14.20 -11.79
CA PRO A 12 -2.17 13.34 -12.97
C PRO A 12 -1.37 12.03 -12.78
N ASN A 13 -0.30 12.06 -12.00
CA ASN A 13 0.45 10.88 -11.59
C ASN A 13 0.76 10.91 -10.08
N PRO A 14 0.29 9.94 -9.27
CA PRO A 14 0.59 9.90 -7.85
C PRO A 14 1.99 9.33 -7.54
N VAL A 15 2.64 8.62 -8.46
CA VAL A 15 3.93 7.94 -8.22
C VAL A 15 5.00 8.41 -9.22
N SER A 16 6.11 8.95 -8.71
CA SER A 16 7.20 9.53 -9.52
C SER A 16 8.27 8.52 -9.96
N VAL A 17 8.21 7.29 -9.47
CA VAL A 17 9.17 6.21 -9.76
C VAL A 17 8.54 5.10 -10.59
N ASP A 18 9.34 4.46 -11.45
CA ASP A 18 8.91 3.30 -12.25
C ASP A 18 8.83 2.03 -11.38
N LEU A 19 7.65 1.82 -10.79
CA LEU A 19 7.38 0.67 -9.93
C LEU A 19 7.33 -0.66 -10.68
N LEU A 20 7.01 -0.68 -11.98
CA LEU A 20 7.07 -1.91 -12.76
C LEU A 20 8.50 -2.37 -12.94
N ARG A 21 9.41 -1.45 -13.26
CA ARG A 21 10.84 -1.76 -13.33
C ARG A 21 11.42 -2.10 -11.96
N ALA A 22 10.93 -1.49 -10.89
CA ALA A 22 11.31 -1.87 -9.52
C ALA A 22 10.84 -3.30 -9.20
N TRP A 23 9.59 -3.63 -9.51
CA TRP A 23 9.04 -4.97 -9.37
C TRP A 23 9.86 -5.99 -10.16
N GLU A 24 10.21 -5.71 -11.42
CA GLU A 24 10.99 -6.62 -12.26
C GLU A 24 12.37 -6.98 -11.69
N ARG A 25 13.00 -6.05 -10.95
CA ARG A 25 14.29 -6.28 -10.30
C ARG A 25 14.16 -6.84 -8.88
N SER A 26 12.95 -6.93 -8.33
CA SER A 26 12.75 -7.40 -6.96
C SER A 26 13.10 -8.89 -6.83
N GLU A 27 13.83 -9.24 -5.79
CA GLU A 27 14.24 -10.63 -5.50
C GLU A 27 13.07 -11.48 -4.98
N LYS A 28 12.09 -10.83 -4.36
CA LYS A 28 10.92 -11.46 -3.73
C LYS A 28 9.62 -10.97 -4.38
N LYS A 29 9.35 -11.46 -5.59
CA LYS A 29 8.05 -11.25 -6.26
C LYS A 29 7.00 -12.19 -5.66
N PRO A 30 5.72 -11.79 -5.60
CA PRO A 30 4.65 -12.73 -5.35
C PRO A 30 4.71 -13.87 -6.38
N GLU A 31 4.60 -15.10 -5.89
CA GLU A 31 4.63 -16.29 -6.75
C GLU A 31 3.50 -16.24 -7.79
N GLY A 32 3.83 -16.58 -9.04
CA GLY A 32 2.85 -16.62 -10.14
C GLY A 32 2.49 -15.27 -10.75
N TRP A 33 3.01 -14.14 -10.26
CA TRP A 33 2.73 -12.84 -10.88
C TRP A 33 3.44 -12.67 -12.24
N THR A 34 2.66 -12.35 -13.25
CA THR A 34 3.12 -11.84 -14.55
C THR A 34 3.30 -10.32 -14.50
N ARG A 35 3.94 -9.75 -15.54
CA ARG A 35 4.03 -8.29 -15.69
C ARG A 35 2.66 -7.62 -15.81
N GLN A 36 1.66 -8.33 -16.35
CA GLN A 36 0.28 -7.81 -16.40
C GLN A 36 -0.34 -7.74 -15.01
N ASP A 37 -0.07 -8.73 -14.15
CA ASP A 37 -0.56 -8.71 -12.76
C ASP A 37 0.08 -7.55 -11.98
N ALA A 38 1.39 -7.34 -12.15
CA ALA A 38 2.08 -6.19 -11.59
C ALA A 38 1.53 -4.85 -12.12
N ALA A 39 1.21 -4.76 -13.41
CA ALA A 39 0.58 -3.56 -13.99
C ALA A 39 -0.81 -3.27 -13.40
N ARG A 40 -1.64 -4.31 -13.18
CA ARG A 40 -2.94 -4.15 -12.52
C ARG A 40 -2.80 -3.73 -11.06
N ALA A 41 -1.84 -4.31 -10.35
CA ALA A 41 -1.53 -3.94 -8.97
C ALA A 41 -1.04 -2.48 -8.86
N LEU A 42 -0.23 -2.01 -9.82
CA LEU A 42 0.20 -0.61 -9.89
C LEU A 42 -0.99 0.34 -10.10
N ASP A 43 -1.85 0.08 -11.10
CA ASP A 43 -3.06 0.90 -11.31
C ASP A 43 -3.92 0.98 -10.04
N ARG A 44 -4.09 -0.15 -9.34
CA ARG A 44 -4.83 -0.20 -8.08
C ARG A 44 -4.14 0.56 -6.95
N TYR A 45 -2.81 0.52 -6.86
CA TYR A 45 -2.05 1.30 -5.89
C TYR A 45 -2.15 2.80 -6.14
N GLU A 46 -2.07 3.24 -7.39
CA GLU A 46 -2.25 4.65 -7.74
C GLU A 46 -3.66 5.15 -7.37
N ARG A 47 -4.69 4.33 -7.63
CA ARG A 47 -6.07 4.58 -7.17
C ARG A 47 -6.20 4.60 -5.66
N PHE A 48 -5.48 3.74 -4.95
CA PHE A 48 -5.45 3.74 -3.49
C PHE A 48 -4.87 5.05 -2.93
N LEU A 49 -3.76 5.54 -3.47
CA LEU A 49 -3.18 6.84 -3.07
C LEU A 49 -4.16 8.00 -3.30
N ARG A 50 -4.90 7.99 -4.42
CA ARG A 50 -5.93 9.00 -4.70
C ARG A 50 -7.09 8.93 -3.72
N LEU A 51 -7.52 7.72 -3.37
CA LEU A 51 -8.56 7.51 -2.37
C LEU A 51 -8.11 8.04 -1.01
N ALA A 52 -6.88 7.71 -0.59
CA ALA A 52 -6.32 8.22 0.66
C ALA A 52 -6.26 9.75 0.68
N ALA A 53 -5.84 10.38 -0.42
CA ALA A 53 -5.80 11.84 -0.55
C ALA A 53 -7.19 12.50 -0.50
N MET A 54 -8.24 11.81 -0.98
CA MET A 54 -9.61 12.30 -0.93
C MET A 54 -10.25 12.18 0.46
N TYR A 55 -9.72 11.31 1.31
CA TYR A 55 -10.23 11.06 2.66
C TYR A 55 -9.09 11.15 3.70
N PRO A 56 -8.51 12.35 3.91
CA PRO A 56 -7.45 12.55 4.89
C PRO A 56 -7.96 12.27 6.32
N GLY A 57 -7.09 11.74 7.18
CA GLY A 57 -7.42 11.40 8.56
C GLY A 57 -8.32 10.16 8.75
N VAL A 58 -8.65 9.47 7.66
CA VAL A 58 -9.40 8.20 7.71
C VAL A 58 -8.40 7.04 7.55
N PRO A 59 -8.47 5.98 8.39
CA PRO A 59 -7.67 4.78 8.20
C PRO A 59 -8.02 4.07 6.88
N HIS A 60 -7.00 3.72 6.10
CA HIS A 60 -7.17 2.96 4.85
C HIS A 60 -6.34 1.68 4.90
N ALA A 61 -6.97 0.54 4.64
CA ALA A 61 -6.30 -0.77 4.65
C ALA A 61 -6.08 -1.26 3.20
N PRO A 62 -4.83 -1.48 2.76
CA PRO A 62 -4.54 -1.96 1.41
C PRO A 62 -4.91 -3.45 1.23
N THR A 63 -5.26 -3.85 0.01
CA THR A 63 -5.21 -5.28 -0.38
C THR A 63 -3.75 -5.70 -0.63
N ARG A 64 -3.45 -7.01 -0.67
CA ARG A 64 -2.05 -7.51 -0.79
C ARG A 64 -1.33 -7.00 -2.04
N ASP A 65 -2.03 -6.90 -3.16
CA ASP A 65 -1.47 -6.40 -4.41
C ASP A 65 -1.15 -4.90 -4.35
N ILE A 66 -1.99 -4.13 -3.66
CA ILE A 66 -1.76 -2.71 -3.39
C ILE A 66 -0.56 -2.55 -2.42
N ASP A 67 -0.53 -3.35 -1.35
CA ASP A 67 0.54 -3.34 -0.34
C ASP A 67 1.90 -3.71 -0.95
N GLU A 68 1.95 -4.63 -1.93
CA GLU A 68 3.16 -4.95 -2.68
C GLU A 68 3.78 -3.72 -3.35
N MET A 69 2.94 -2.96 -4.07
CA MET A 69 3.38 -1.76 -4.79
C MET A 69 3.75 -0.65 -3.83
N TRP A 70 3.05 -0.56 -2.70
CA TRP A 70 3.39 0.37 -1.63
C TRP A 70 4.78 0.07 -1.05
N HIS A 71 5.10 -1.19 -0.76
CA HIS A 71 6.44 -1.58 -0.29
C HIS A 71 7.52 -1.22 -1.31
N LEU A 72 7.29 -1.50 -2.60
CA LEU A 72 8.22 -1.12 -3.66
C LEU A 72 8.42 0.41 -3.75
N HIS A 73 7.37 1.19 -3.51
CA HIS A 73 7.46 2.65 -3.47
C HIS A 73 8.31 3.13 -2.29
N MET A 74 8.10 2.57 -1.09
CA MET A 74 8.89 2.90 0.10
C MET A 74 10.39 2.57 -0.04
N LEU A 75 10.76 1.57 -0.87
CA LEU A 75 12.16 1.27 -1.20
C LEU A 75 12.84 2.34 -2.06
N SER A 76 12.10 3.35 -2.55
CA SER A 76 12.61 4.56 -3.17
C SER A 76 12.35 5.78 -2.28
N PRO A 77 13.00 5.90 -1.11
CA PRO A 77 12.57 6.78 -0.03
C PRO A 77 12.47 8.27 -0.42
N ARG A 78 13.36 8.75 -1.32
CA ARG A 78 13.30 10.12 -1.84
C ARG A 78 12.04 10.38 -2.70
N ALA A 79 11.70 9.42 -3.56
CA ALA A 79 10.50 9.50 -4.39
C ALA A 79 9.25 9.39 -3.50
N TYR A 80 9.20 8.38 -2.62
CA TYR A 80 8.11 8.16 -1.69
C TYR A 80 7.79 9.40 -0.85
N HIS A 81 8.81 10.00 -0.24
CA HIS A 81 8.65 11.22 0.54
C HIS A 81 8.12 12.39 -0.31
N GLY A 82 8.69 12.62 -1.50
CA GLY A 82 8.26 13.70 -2.39
C GLY A 82 6.82 13.53 -2.88
N ASP A 83 6.43 12.30 -3.20
CA ASP A 83 5.08 11.97 -3.63
C ASP A 83 4.07 12.09 -2.48
N CYS A 84 4.42 11.64 -1.28
CA CYS A 84 3.58 11.80 -0.09
C CYS A 84 3.35 13.27 0.27
N LEU A 85 4.41 14.10 0.29
CA LEU A 85 4.25 15.53 0.56
C LEU A 85 3.39 16.22 -0.50
N ARG A 86 3.52 15.82 -1.77
CA ARG A 86 2.72 16.37 -2.87
C ARG A 86 1.24 15.97 -2.79
N LEU A 87 0.93 14.74 -2.37
CA LEU A 87 -0.43 14.20 -2.34
C LEU A 87 -1.16 14.49 -1.01
N PHE A 88 -0.45 14.41 0.10
CA PHE A 88 -1.02 14.38 1.46
C PHE A 88 -0.53 15.54 2.33
N GLY A 89 0.59 16.19 1.97
CA GLY A 89 1.25 17.19 2.82
C GLY A 89 2.09 16.59 3.96
N GLU A 90 2.05 15.28 4.13
CA GLU A 90 2.80 14.51 5.13
C GLU A 90 3.14 13.12 4.59
N ILE A 91 3.93 12.34 5.33
CA ILE A 91 4.22 10.94 4.98
C ILE A 91 2.97 10.11 5.28
N LEU A 92 2.49 9.35 4.30
CA LEU A 92 1.52 8.30 4.56
C LEU A 92 2.23 7.17 5.32
N ASP A 93 1.93 6.99 6.59
CA ASP A 93 2.63 6.00 7.42
C ASP A 93 2.19 4.57 7.09
N HIS A 94 3.12 3.61 7.23
CA HIS A 94 2.86 2.18 7.02
C HIS A 94 3.15 1.39 8.30
N ASP A 95 2.08 0.88 8.91
CA ASP A 95 2.17 -0.06 10.03
C ASP A 95 1.82 -1.48 9.56
N GLY A 96 2.84 -2.22 9.11
CA GLY A 96 2.69 -3.62 8.73
C GLY A 96 2.44 -4.59 9.89
N GLY A 97 2.46 -4.11 11.14
CA GLY A 97 2.17 -4.88 12.35
C GLY A 97 0.74 -4.71 12.86
N PHE A 98 0.07 -3.62 12.47
CA PHE A 98 -1.30 -3.30 12.88
C PHE A 98 -2.26 -4.47 12.60
N GLY A 99 -3.09 -4.80 13.59
CA GLY A 99 -4.07 -5.89 13.51
C GLY A 99 -3.61 -7.22 14.08
N LYS A 100 -2.34 -7.32 14.50
CA LYS A 100 -1.83 -8.50 15.22
C LYS A 100 -2.21 -8.51 16.70
N GLY A 101 -2.45 -7.34 17.29
CA GLY A 101 -2.99 -7.24 18.64
C GLY A 101 -4.43 -7.74 18.70
N GLU A 102 -4.81 -8.39 19.81
CA GLU A 102 -6.17 -8.89 20.03
C GLU A 102 -7.24 -7.80 19.86
N ASP A 103 -6.93 -6.56 20.27
CA ASP A 103 -7.82 -5.41 20.16
C ASP A 103 -7.73 -4.66 18.80
N GLU A 104 -6.74 -4.99 17.97
CA GLU A 104 -6.48 -4.28 16.70
C GLU A 104 -7.14 -4.99 15.51
N ALA A 105 -7.33 -6.31 15.58
CA ALA A 105 -7.90 -7.09 14.49
C ALA A 105 -9.29 -6.56 14.07
N ALA A 106 -10.14 -6.21 15.03
CA ALA A 106 -11.46 -5.63 14.76
C ALA A 106 -11.38 -4.23 14.14
N GLN A 107 -10.40 -3.42 14.57
CA GLN A 107 -10.18 -2.06 14.03
C GLN A 107 -9.69 -2.14 12.58
N LEU A 108 -8.78 -3.06 12.31
CA LEU A 108 -8.25 -3.32 10.98
C LEU A 108 -9.34 -3.82 10.02
N GLN A 109 -10.19 -4.74 10.48
CA GLN A 109 -11.36 -5.20 9.72
C GLN A 109 -12.30 -4.02 9.40
N ALA A 110 -12.59 -3.16 10.38
CA ALA A 110 -13.42 -1.98 10.16
C ALA A 110 -12.81 -0.99 9.15
N ALA A 111 -11.49 -0.75 9.23
CA ALA A 111 -10.76 0.09 8.29
C ALA A 111 -10.83 -0.47 6.86
N PHE A 112 -10.72 -1.79 6.70
CA PHE A 112 -10.87 -2.45 5.40
C PHE A 112 -12.26 -2.28 4.80
N GLU A 113 -13.30 -2.55 5.59
CA GLU A 113 -14.69 -2.39 5.13
C GLU A 113 -15.01 -0.94 4.77
N GLN A 114 -14.41 0.02 5.50
CA GLN A 114 -14.51 1.43 5.17
C GLN A 114 -13.80 1.76 3.85
N THR A 115 -12.58 1.24 3.67
CA THR A 115 -11.80 1.40 2.43
C THR A 115 -12.57 0.81 1.25
N ALA A 116 -13.13 -0.39 1.41
CA ALA A 116 -13.89 -1.08 0.37
C ALA A 116 -15.14 -0.31 -0.04
N ARG A 117 -15.88 0.25 0.93
CA ARG A 117 -17.05 1.11 0.66
C ARG A 117 -16.67 2.37 -0.12
N LYS A 118 -15.58 3.04 0.28
CA LYS A 118 -15.07 4.24 -0.40
C LYS A 118 -14.58 3.92 -1.81
N TRP A 119 -13.90 2.79 -1.98
CA TRP A 119 -13.43 2.31 -3.27
C TRP A 119 -14.60 2.05 -4.22
N GLN A 120 -15.62 1.31 -3.78
CA GLN A 120 -16.83 1.05 -4.56
C GLN A 120 -17.54 2.36 -4.95
N ALA A 121 -17.60 3.33 -4.03
CA ALA A 121 -18.21 4.64 -4.32
C ALA A 121 -17.39 5.46 -5.33
N MET A 122 -16.06 5.40 -5.28
CA MET A 122 -15.17 6.20 -6.12
C MET A 122 -14.95 5.60 -7.51
N TYR A 123 -14.86 4.26 -7.60
CA TYR A 123 -14.45 3.55 -8.82
C TYR A 123 -15.53 2.64 -9.40
N GLY A 124 -16.63 2.38 -8.67
CA GLY A 124 -17.73 1.55 -9.17
C GLY A 124 -17.43 0.05 -9.24
N GLU A 125 -16.30 -0.40 -8.70
CA GLU A 125 -15.84 -1.79 -8.76
C GLU A 125 -15.55 -2.36 -7.35
N PRO A 126 -15.56 -3.68 -7.15
CA PRO A 126 -15.23 -4.29 -5.86
C PRO A 126 -13.78 -4.04 -5.46
N TYR A 127 -13.55 -3.73 -4.17
CA TYR A 127 -12.20 -3.46 -3.68
C TYR A 127 -11.31 -4.70 -3.66
N ALA A 128 -11.81 -5.84 -3.17
CA ALA A 128 -11.10 -7.10 -3.21
C ALA A 128 -11.76 -8.03 -4.25
N THR A 129 -10.95 -8.57 -5.16
CA THR A 129 -11.38 -9.58 -6.12
C THR A 129 -10.65 -10.89 -5.84
N GLN A 130 -11.37 -12.01 -5.86
CA GLN A 130 -10.78 -13.36 -5.74
C GLN A 130 -9.85 -13.73 -6.92
N ALA A 131 -9.88 -12.95 -8.01
CA ALA A 131 -9.25 -13.29 -9.29
C ALA A 131 -7.71 -13.14 -9.32
N VAL A 132 -7.08 -12.55 -8.30
CA VAL A 132 -5.62 -12.55 -8.18
C VAL A 132 -5.26 -13.71 -7.26
N HIS A 133 -4.77 -14.82 -7.82
CA HIS A 133 -4.33 -15.99 -7.06
C HIS A 133 -3.52 -15.55 -5.82
N GLY A 134 -4.05 -15.79 -4.62
CA GLY A 134 -3.43 -15.40 -3.35
C GLY A 134 -3.89 -14.07 -2.73
N SER A 135 -4.96 -13.43 -3.23
CA SER A 135 -5.56 -12.21 -2.67
C SER A 135 -6.44 -12.43 -1.43
N THR A 136 -6.72 -13.67 -1.03
CA THR A 136 -7.66 -13.97 0.05
C THR A 136 -7.04 -14.01 1.46
N ASN A 137 -5.71 -13.95 1.58
CA ASN A 137 -5.03 -14.19 2.86
C ASN A 137 -4.10 -13.03 3.27
N CYS A 138 -4.48 -11.78 2.95
CA CYS A 138 -3.68 -10.58 3.20
C CYS A 138 -3.39 -10.30 4.69
N TRP A 139 -4.22 -10.80 5.60
CA TRP A 139 -4.30 -10.24 6.95
C TRP A 139 -3.18 -10.65 7.92
N HIS A 140 -2.36 -11.66 7.60
CA HIS A 140 -1.36 -12.19 8.55
C HIS A 140 0.10 -12.13 8.09
N ASP A 141 0.41 -11.74 6.85
CA ASP A 141 1.74 -12.02 6.26
C ASP A 141 2.60 -10.78 5.90
N CYS A 142 2.22 -9.58 6.32
CA CYS A 142 3.01 -8.36 6.05
C CYS A 142 4.37 -8.31 6.77
N VAL A 143 4.64 -9.21 7.71
CA VAL A 143 5.91 -9.29 8.46
C VAL A 143 7.11 -9.74 7.62
N GLY A 144 6.88 -10.40 6.49
CA GLY A 144 7.97 -11.00 5.70
C GLY A 144 8.82 -10.03 4.88
N ARG A 145 8.38 -8.77 4.70
CA ARG A 145 8.98 -7.86 3.69
C ARG A 145 9.74 -6.65 4.23
N CYS A 146 9.41 -6.11 5.40
CA CYS A 146 10.10 -4.92 5.92
C CYS A 146 11.34 -5.20 6.79
N TRP A 147 11.67 -6.47 7.09
CA TRP A 147 12.67 -6.77 8.13
C TRP A 147 14.16 -6.77 7.70
N HIS A 148 14.50 -6.75 6.40
CA HIS A 148 15.91 -6.97 6.00
C HIS A 148 16.71 -5.75 5.54
N ALA A 149 16.14 -4.54 5.51
CA ALA A 149 16.86 -3.35 5.03
C ALA A 149 17.79 -2.69 6.07
N CYS A 150 17.69 -3.03 7.37
CA CYS A 150 18.64 -2.60 8.39
C CYS A 150 19.06 -3.79 9.27
N SER A 151 20.21 -4.39 8.96
CA SER A 151 20.93 -5.18 9.97
C SER A 151 21.56 -4.20 10.97
N SER A 152 20.81 -3.77 11.99
CA SER A 152 21.45 -3.22 13.18
C SER A 152 22.29 -4.34 13.79
N LYS A 153 23.60 -4.34 13.53
CA LYS A 153 24.55 -5.19 14.25
C LYS A 153 24.27 -4.94 15.74
N LYS A 154 23.91 -6.00 16.48
CA LYS A 154 23.76 -5.91 17.93
C LYS A 154 25.09 -5.42 18.49
N VAL A 155 25.16 -4.17 18.92
CA VAL A 155 26.29 -3.69 19.73
C VAL A 155 26.13 -4.41 21.07
N GLN A 156 27.02 -5.37 21.34
CA GLN A 156 27.07 -5.99 22.65
C GLN A 156 27.57 -4.93 23.65
N PRO A 157 26.93 -4.77 24.82
CA PRO A 157 27.45 -3.89 25.84
C PRO A 157 28.80 -4.44 26.32
N SER A 158 29.86 -3.64 26.16
CA SER A 158 31.13 -3.91 26.83
C SER A 158 30.90 -3.83 28.33
N LEU A 159 30.99 -4.97 29.02
CA LEU A 159 31.12 -4.97 30.47
C LEU A 159 32.44 -4.28 30.82
N ALA A 160 32.31 -3.09 31.39
CA ALA A 160 33.38 -2.42 32.10
C ALA A 160 33.34 -2.86 33.57
N ALA A 161 34.55 -2.99 34.13
CA ALA A 161 34.96 -3.48 35.45
C ALA A 161 35.14 -5.01 35.56
#